data_AF-A0A8B7JKV7-F1
#
_entry.id   AF-A0A8B7JKV7-F1
#
_cell.length_a   1.000
_cell.length_b   1.000
_cell.length_c   1.000
_cell.angle_alpha   90.00
_cell.angle_beta   90.00
_cell.angle_gamma   90.00
#
_symmetry.space_group_name_H-M   'P 1'
#
loop_
_entity.id
_entity.type
_entity.pdbx_description
1 polymer ?
#
loop_
_entity_poly.entity_id
_entity_poly.type
_entity_poly.pdbx_seq_one_letter_code
_entity_poly.pdbx_strand_id
1 'polypeptide(L)'
;FMNHRVPSNRRYQPTEYEHAANCATHAFWILPSILGSSILYVLSDDRWETISAWIYGFGLSSLFIVSTIFHTISWKKRHLRFMNHRVPSNRRYQPTEYEHAANCATHAFWILPSILGSSILYVLSDDRWETISAWIYGFGLSSLFIVSTIFHTISWKKRHLRTVEHCLHMFDRMVIYFFIAASYAPWLNLRELGPWASHMRWIIWIMASIGTVYVFFFHERYKLVELVCYVIMGFFPALVILSMPNRDGLLELVAGGLFYCLGMVFFKSDGRIPFAHAIWHLFVAIGAGIHYYAIWRYLYRPGALEAKTSR
;
A
#
# COMPACT_ATOMS: atom_id res chain seq x y z
N PHE A 1 39.94 -52.48 1.23
CA PHE A 1 39.10 -52.05 2.37
C PHE A 1 39.78 -50.87 3.08
N MET A 2 39.60 -49.64 2.57
CA MET A 2 40.02 -48.42 3.27
C MET A 2 38.77 -47.74 3.82
N ASN A 3 38.73 -47.66 5.14
CA ASN A 3 37.61 -47.23 5.95
C ASN A 3 37.68 -45.71 6.11
N HIS A 4 37.08 -44.95 5.18
CA HIS A 4 36.91 -43.50 5.36
C HIS A 4 35.72 -43.26 6.30
N ARG A 5 36.00 -42.94 7.56
CA ARG A 5 35.02 -42.43 8.51
C ARG A 5 34.48 -41.10 7.98
N VAL A 6 33.20 -41.06 7.63
CA VAL A 6 32.44 -39.83 7.40
C VAL A 6 32.29 -39.12 8.76
N PRO A 7 32.62 -37.82 8.91
CA PRO A 7 32.43 -37.12 10.16
C PRO A 7 30.92 -36.92 10.41
N SER A 8 30.38 -37.57 11.43
CA SER A 8 28.95 -37.59 11.79
C SER A 8 28.47 -36.31 12.50
N ASN A 9 29.02 -35.14 12.18
CA ASN A 9 28.68 -33.91 12.92
C ASN A 9 28.54 -32.63 12.09
N ARG A 10 28.15 -32.73 10.81
CA ARG A 10 27.56 -31.57 10.12
C ARG A 10 26.08 -31.49 10.50
N ARG A 11 25.75 -30.63 11.47
CA ARG A 11 24.40 -30.05 11.52
C ARG A 11 24.13 -29.47 10.15
N TYR A 12 23.04 -29.89 9.53
CA TYR A 12 22.52 -29.27 8.32
C TYR A 12 22.41 -27.77 8.57
N GLN A 13 23.25 -27.00 7.88
CA GLN A 13 23.13 -25.55 7.81
C GLN A 13 22.31 -25.25 6.55
N PRO A 14 21.10 -24.68 6.70
CA PRO A 14 20.30 -24.33 5.54
C PRO A 14 21.11 -23.39 4.65
N THR A 15 21.04 -23.61 3.34
CA THR A 15 21.61 -22.68 2.36
C THR A 15 20.97 -21.29 2.52
N GLU A 16 21.63 -20.21 2.07
CA GLU A 16 21.08 -18.84 2.16
C GLU A 16 19.68 -18.74 1.52
N TYR A 17 19.42 -19.55 0.48
CA TYR A 17 18.10 -19.71 -0.13
C TYR A 17 17.07 -20.36 0.79
N GLU A 18 17.45 -21.41 1.53
CA GLU A 18 16.56 -22.07 2.49
C GLU A 18 16.32 -21.21 3.74
N HIS A 19 17.28 -20.38 4.17
CA HIS A 19 17.06 -19.44 5.27
C HIS A 19 16.14 -18.29 4.88
N ALA A 20 16.26 -17.78 3.66
CA ALA A 20 15.34 -16.79 3.10
C ALA A 20 13.94 -17.39 2.87
N ALA A 21 13.86 -18.62 2.34
CA ALA A 21 12.61 -19.36 2.24
C ALA A 21 12.02 -19.65 3.62
N ASN A 22 12.83 -19.91 4.65
CA ASN A 22 12.37 -20.15 6.02
C ASN A 22 11.89 -18.86 6.72
N CYS A 23 12.57 -17.72 6.56
CA CYS A 23 12.05 -16.44 7.09
C CYS A 23 10.81 -15.95 6.34
N ALA A 24 10.80 -16.10 5.01
CA ALA A 24 9.62 -15.83 4.21
C ALA A 24 8.49 -16.77 4.62
N THR A 25 8.73 -18.07 4.78
CA THR A 25 7.72 -19.04 5.24
C THR A 25 7.31 -18.81 6.69
N HIS A 26 8.15 -18.34 7.61
CA HIS A 26 7.69 -17.96 8.95
C HIS A 26 6.72 -16.78 8.93
N ALA A 27 6.93 -15.78 8.05
CA ALA A 27 5.91 -14.77 7.76
C ALA A 27 4.69 -15.39 7.04
N PHE A 28 4.94 -16.31 6.10
CA PHE A 28 3.96 -17.09 5.32
C PHE A 28 3.30 -18.23 6.10
N TRP A 29 3.55 -18.46 7.39
CA TRP A 29 2.89 -19.49 8.22
C TRP A 29 1.99 -18.83 9.27
N ILE A 30 2.27 -17.57 9.61
CA ILE A 30 1.38 -16.72 10.39
C ILE A 30 0.21 -16.22 9.51
N LEU A 31 0.39 -16.16 8.18
CA LEU A 31 -0.61 -15.69 7.21
C LEU A 31 -1.68 -16.74 6.79
N PRO A 32 -1.37 -18.02 6.49
CA PRO A 32 -2.34 -19.01 6.00
C PRO A 32 -3.23 -19.61 7.09
N SER A 33 -2.80 -19.55 8.35
CA SER A 33 -3.64 -19.96 9.49
C SER A 33 -4.83 -19.02 9.69
N ILE A 34 -4.76 -17.79 9.14
CA ILE A 34 -5.86 -16.82 9.09
C ILE A 34 -6.66 -16.95 7.76
N LEU A 35 -5.97 -17.25 6.65
CA LEU A 35 -6.55 -17.28 5.30
C LEU A 35 -7.24 -18.61 4.93
N GLY A 36 -6.74 -19.77 5.38
CA GLY A 36 -7.23 -21.09 4.96
C GLY A 36 -8.64 -21.44 5.44
N SER A 37 -9.01 -20.97 6.63
CA SER A 37 -10.37 -21.08 7.17
C SER A 37 -11.30 -19.97 6.66
N SER A 38 -10.76 -18.91 6.07
CA SER A 38 -11.52 -17.71 5.71
C SER A 38 -11.95 -17.65 4.24
N ILE A 39 -11.08 -18.05 3.30
CA ILE A 39 -11.40 -17.99 1.85
C ILE A 39 -12.55 -18.96 1.49
N LEU A 40 -12.60 -20.13 2.14
CA LEU A 40 -13.69 -21.10 1.96
C LEU A 40 -15.01 -20.65 2.62
N TYR A 41 -14.94 -19.79 3.65
CA TYR A 41 -16.13 -19.24 4.33
C TYR A 41 -16.70 -17.99 3.63
N VAL A 42 -15.86 -17.19 2.97
CA VAL A 42 -16.25 -16.00 2.20
C VAL A 42 -17.15 -16.35 1.00
N LEU A 43 -17.07 -17.57 0.49
CA LEU A 43 -17.94 -18.06 -0.59
C LEU A 43 -19.22 -18.75 -0.08
N SER A 44 -19.43 -18.84 1.24
CA SER A 44 -20.44 -19.71 1.84
C SER A 44 -21.48 -19.03 2.74
N ASP A 45 -21.28 -17.79 3.23
CA ASP A 45 -22.26 -17.17 4.16
C ASP A 45 -22.43 -15.65 3.91
N ASP A 46 -23.69 -15.24 3.73
CA ASP A 46 -24.16 -13.87 3.36
C ASP A 46 -24.03 -12.83 4.50
N ARG A 47 -23.26 -13.11 5.55
CA ARG A 47 -23.20 -12.25 6.75
C ARG A 47 -22.00 -11.31 6.77
N TRP A 48 -22.32 -10.03 6.57
CA TRP A 48 -21.43 -8.86 6.53
C TRP A 48 -20.56 -8.60 7.77
N GLU A 49 -20.85 -9.25 8.91
CA GLU A 49 -19.96 -9.22 10.07
C GLU A 49 -18.60 -9.86 9.77
N THR A 50 -18.55 -10.83 8.85
CA THR A 50 -17.32 -11.57 8.53
C THR A 50 -16.35 -10.75 7.68
N ILE A 51 -16.84 -9.92 6.74
CA ILE A 51 -16.00 -9.06 5.87
C ILE A 51 -15.52 -7.82 6.63
N SER A 52 -16.38 -7.24 7.47
CA SER A 52 -15.98 -6.16 8.37
C SER A 52 -15.02 -6.67 9.44
N ALA A 53 -15.27 -7.81 10.08
CA ALA A 53 -14.30 -8.49 10.94
C ALA A 53 -13.03 -8.90 10.18
N TRP A 54 -13.10 -9.13 8.86
CA TRP A 54 -11.93 -9.32 8.01
C TRP A 54 -11.13 -8.04 7.85
N ILE A 55 -11.73 -6.92 7.50
CA ILE A 55 -11.01 -5.65 7.29
C ILE A 55 -10.53 -5.07 8.63
N TYR A 56 -11.35 -5.11 9.67
CA TYR A 56 -10.96 -4.73 11.03
C TYR A 56 -9.97 -5.73 11.62
N GLY A 57 -10.12 -7.03 11.35
CA GLY A 57 -9.16 -8.08 11.73
C GLY A 57 -7.85 -7.99 10.97
N PHE A 58 -7.85 -7.50 9.71
CA PHE A 58 -6.66 -7.18 8.92
C PHE A 58 -6.02 -5.89 9.37
N GLY A 59 -6.80 -4.87 9.73
CA GLY A 59 -6.32 -3.63 10.35
C GLY A 59 -5.71 -3.88 11.73
N LEU A 60 -6.36 -4.71 12.56
CA LEU A 60 -5.86 -5.15 13.87
C LEU A 60 -4.67 -6.10 13.73
N SER A 61 -4.66 -7.02 12.76
CA SER A 61 -3.50 -7.87 12.53
C SER A 61 -2.35 -7.10 11.88
N SER A 62 -2.62 -6.06 11.08
CA SER A 62 -1.61 -5.12 10.58
C SER A 62 -1.08 -4.21 11.69
N LEU A 63 -1.94 -3.74 12.60
CA LEU A 63 -1.55 -3.02 13.82
C LEU A 63 -0.84 -3.94 14.81
N PHE A 64 -1.18 -5.22 14.86
CA PHE A 64 -0.51 -6.24 15.64
C PHE A 64 0.82 -6.61 14.98
N ILE A 65 0.93 -6.62 13.66
CA ILE A 65 2.19 -6.76 12.91
C ILE A 65 3.05 -5.53 13.17
N VAL A 66 2.51 -4.31 13.09
CA VAL A 66 3.22 -3.07 13.42
C VAL A 66 3.64 -3.09 14.89
N SER A 67 2.73 -3.37 15.83
CA SER A 67 3.02 -3.49 17.26
C SER A 67 4.05 -4.57 17.54
N THR A 68 3.92 -5.76 16.95
CA THR A 68 4.88 -6.87 17.08
C THR A 68 6.21 -6.48 16.45
N ILE A 69 6.24 -5.82 15.30
CA ILE A 69 7.45 -5.25 14.69
C ILE A 69 8.08 -4.25 15.66
N PHE A 70 7.33 -3.29 16.20
CA PHE A 70 7.83 -2.30 17.16
C PHE A 70 8.31 -2.93 18.48
N HIS A 71 7.61 -3.93 19.00
CA HIS A 71 7.90 -4.60 20.27
C HIS A 71 9.03 -5.63 20.12
N THR A 72 9.16 -6.24 18.94
CA THR A 72 10.31 -7.07 18.55
C THR A 72 11.53 -6.19 18.22
N ILE A 73 11.31 -4.98 17.69
CA ILE A 73 12.27 -3.86 17.62
C ILE A 73 12.38 -3.21 19.03
N SER A 74 12.58 -4.03 20.06
CA SER A 74 13.37 -3.59 21.21
C SER A 74 14.77 -3.33 20.66
N TRP A 75 15.12 -2.05 20.43
CA TRP A 75 16.36 -1.51 19.84
C TRP A 75 17.66 -2.04 20.47
N LYS A 76 17.96 -3.32 20.30
CA LYS A 76 19.21 -3.96 20.71
C LYS A 76 20.21 -3.88 19.56
N LYS A 77 21.48 -3.65 19.90
CA LYS A 77 22.66 -3.61 18.99
C LYS A 77 22.74 -4.72 17.94
N ARG A 78 21.98 -5.81 18.08
CA ARG A 78 21.95 -6.98 17.20
C ARG A 78 21.30 -6.71 15.83
N HIS A 79 20.40 -5.71 15.71
CA HIS A 79 19.72 -5.38 14.44
C HIS A 79 20.49 -4.42 13.52
N LEU A 80 21.55 -3.77 14.02
CA LEU A 80 22.48 -2.98 13.20
C LEU A 80 23.14 -3.83 12.10
N ARG A 81 23.14 -5.16 12.22
CA ARG A 81 23.68 -6.09 11.22
C ARG A 81 22.86 -6.11 9.91
N PHE A 82 21.58 -5.78 9.96
CA PHE A 82 20.71 -5.72 8.79
C PHE A 82 20.60 -4.31 8.19
N MET A 83 21.25 -3.32 8.84
CA MET A 83 21.17 -1.93 8.44
C MET A 83 22.28 -1.62 7.43
N ASN A 84 21.92 -0.98 6.32
CA ASN A 84 22.91 -0.47 5.39
C ASN A 84 23.82 0.58 6.02
N HIS A 85 25.02 0.72 5.47
CA HIS A 85 25.87 1.86 5.78
C HIS A 85 25.16 3.15 5.36
N ARG A 86 25.31 4.21 6.16
CA ARG A 86 24.71 5.52 5.83
C ARG A 86 25.14 5.95 4.44
N VAL A 87 24.17 6.27 3.61
CA VAL A 87 24.39 6.64 2.22
C VAL A 87 24.94 8.06 2.17
N PRO A 88 26.03 8.31 1.42
CA PRO A 88 26.52 9.67 1.16
C PRO A 88 25.43 10.52 0.50
N SER A 89 25.42 11.82 0.75
CA SER A 89 24.40 12.74 0.22
C SER A 89 24.27 12.77 -1.31
N ASN A 90 25.27 12.28 -2.05
CA ASN A 90 25.29 12.24 -3.51
C ASN A 90 24.90 10.88 -4.13
N ARG A 91 24.56 9.85 -3.34
CA ARG A 91 24.17 8.53 -3.84
C ARG A 91 22.75 8.18 -3.42
N ARG A 92 22.10 7.37 -4.26
CA ARG A 92 20.80 6.77 -3.95
C ARG A 92 20.95 5.67 -2.91
N TYR A 93 19.95 5.54 -2.05
CA TYR A 93 19.86 4.41 -1.12
C TYR A 93 19.81 3.10 -1.91
N GLN A 94 20.69 2.16 -1.57
CA GLN A 94 20.72 0.82 -2.14
C GLN A 94 20.28 -0.16 -1.06
N PRO A 95 19.05 -0.68 -1.12
CA PRO A 95 18.57 -1.63 -0.13
C PRO A 95 19.41 -2.91 -0.08
N THR A 96 19.46 -3.56 1.07
CA THR A 96 20.04 -4.91 1.17
C THR A 96 19.13 -5.94 0.48
N GLU A 97 19.62 -7.16 0.22
CA GLU A 97 18.82 -8.27 -0.29
C GLU A 97 17.56 -8.53 0.57
N TYR A 98 17.69 -8.44 1.90
CA TYR A 98 16.58 -8.59 2.83
C TYR A 98 15.56 -7.45 2.69
N GLU A 99 16.02 -6.22 2.53
CA GLU A 99 15.14 -5.07 2.34
C GLU A 99 14.42 -5.11 0.99
N HIS A 100 15.09 -5.56 -0.07
CA HIS A 100 14.45 -5.79 -1.37
C HIS A 100 13.36 -6.86 -1.29
N ALA A 101 13.64 -7.98 -0.62
CA ALA A 101 12.64 -9.03 -0.41
C ALA A 101 11.45 -8.52 0.41
N ALA A 102 11.69 -7.76 1.48
CA ALA A 102 10.63 -7.18 2.31
C ALA A 102 9.79 -6.14 1.53
N ASN A 103 10.43 -5.24 0.78
CA ASN A 103 9.73 -4.25 -0.05
C ASN A 103 8.84 -4.91 -1.10
N CYS A 104 9.33 -5.97 -1.75
CA CYS A 104 8.56 -6.73 -2.73
C CYS A 104 7.40 -7.50 -2.06
N ALA A 105 7.66 -8.26 -1.00
CA ALA A 105 6.64 -9.06 -0.33
C ALA A 105 5.50 -8.21 0.24
N THR A 106 5.83 -7.05 0.82
CA THR A 106 4.84 -6.14 1.41
C THR A 106 3.85 -5.59 0.38
N HIS A 107 4.27 -5.24 -0.85
CA HIS A 107 3.34 -4.79 -1.90
C HIS A 107 2.71 -5.93 -2.70
N ALA A 108 3.48 -6.99 -3.01
CA ALA A 108 2.99 -8.12 -3.81
C ALA A 108 1.76 -8.77 -3.18
N PHE A 109 1.73 -8.85 -1.84
CA PHE A 109 0.61 -9.36 -1.09
C PHE A 109 -0.71 -8.63 -1.38
N TRP A 110 -0.66 -7.30 -1.59
CA TRP A 110 -1.85 -6.47 -1.78
C TRP A 110 -2.37 -6.40 -3.22
N ILE A 111 -1.65 -6.98 -4.20
CA ILE A 111 -2.09 -7.00 -5.61
C ILE A 111 -3.41 -7.77 -5.77
N LEU A 112 -3.53 -8.97 -5.19
CA LEU A 112 -4.75 -9.76 -5.31
C LEU A 112 -5.93 -9.10 -4.59
N PRO A 113 -5.79 -8.66 -3.31
CA PRO A 113 -6.82 -7.86 -2.64
C PRO A 113 -7.22 -6.59 -3.40
N SER A 114 -6.29 -5.85 -4.01
CA SER A 114 -6.62 -4.62 -4.74
C SER A 114 -7.44 -4.90 -6.00
N ILE A 115 -7.10 -5.95 -6.75
CA ILE A 115 -7.85 -6.36 -7.94
C ILE A 115 -9.24 -6.83 -7.53
N LEU A 116 -9.34 -7.68 -6.51
CA LEU A 116 -10.63 -8.17 -6.01
C LEU A 116 -11.50 -7.01 -5.50
N GLY A 117 -10.93 -6.08 -4.72
CA GLY A 117 -11.65 -4.89 -4.26
C GLY A 117 -12.12 -4.01 -5.42
N SER A 118 -11.27 -3.81 -6.43
CA SER A 118 -11.67 -3.12 -7.67
C SER A 118 -12.86 -3.80 -8.35
N SER A 119 -12.85 -5.13 -8.47
CA SER A 119 -13.96 -5.89 -9.06
C SER A 119 -15.23 -5.77 -8.23
N ILE A 120 -15.15 -5.78 -6.91
CA ILE A 120 -16.30 -5.60 -6.01
C ILE A 120 -16.95 -4.23 -6.22
N LEU A 121 -16.18 -3.15 -6.27
CA LEU A 121 -16.73 -1.81 -6.51
C LEU A 121 -17.41 -1.71 -7.88
N TYR A 122 -16.86 -2.35 -8.90
CA TYR A 122 -17.46 -2.41 -10.23
C TYR A 122 -18.76 -3.22 -10.27
N VAL A 123 -18.84 -4.34 -9.54
CA VAL A 123 -20.07 -5.15 -9.47
C VAL A 123 -21.17 -4.42 -8.68
N LEU A 124 -20.79 -3.62 -7.68
CA LEU A 124 -21.73 -2.87 -6.85
C LEU A 124 -22.21 -1.55 -7.48
N SER A 125 -21.59 -1.07 -8.56
CA SER A 125 -22.02 0.18 -9.19
C SER A 125 -23.36 0.02 -9.90
N ASP A 126 -24.32 0.90 -9.57
CA ASP A 126 -25.66 0.96 -10.17
C ASP A 126 -25.73 2.03 -11.28
N ASP A 127 -24.94 3.11 -11.16
CA ASP A 127 -24.94 4.20 -12.12
C ASP A 127 -23.59 4.44 -12.84
N ARG A 128 -23.63 5.33 -13.84
CA ARG A 128 -22.47 5.65 -14.68
C ARG A 128 -21.33 6.28 -13.88
N TRP A 129 -21.62 7.17 -12.93
CA TRP A 129 -20.61 7.83 -12.11
C TRP A 129 -19.99 6.88 -11.10
N GLU A 130 -20.78 5.98 -10.52
CA GLU A 130 -20.28 4.89 -9.69
C GLU A 130 -19.36 3.96 -10.48
N THR A 131 -19.75 3.57 -11.70
CA THR A 131 -18.92 2.75 -12.59
C THR A 131 -17.59 3.45 -12.90
N ILE A 132 -17.63 4.72 -13.32
CA ILE A 132 -16.42 5.50 -13.65
C ILE A 132 -15.50 5.62 -12.42
N SER A 133 -16.07 5.90 -11.25
CA SER A 133 -15.31 6.05 -10.02
C SER A 133 -14.68 4.74 -9.56
N ALA A 134 -15.35 3.60 -9.79
CA ALA A 134 -14.84 2.28 -9.47
C ALA A 134 -13.64 1.94 -10.35
N TRP A 135 -13.72 2.22 -11.66
CA TRP A 135 -12.61 2.04 -12.59
C TRP A 135 -11.40 2.91 -12.24
N ILE A 136 -11.62 4.21 -11.99
CA ILE A 136 -10.55 5.15 -11.65
C ILE A 136 -9.84 4.70 -10.37
N TYR A 137 -10.60 4.48 -9.30
CA TYR A 137 -10.04 4.10 -8.01
C TYR A 137 -9.39 2.73 -8.05
N GLY A 138 -10.07 1.74 -8.63
CA GLY A 138 -9.58 0.38 -8.74
C GLY A 138 -8.31 0.24 -9.58
N PHE A 139 -8.22 0.96 -10.70
CA PHE A 139 -7.01 1.03 -11.52
C PHE A 139 -5.87 1.70 -10.77
N GLY A 140 -6.13 2.81 -10.07
CA GLY A 140 -5.14 3.50 -9.24
C GLY A 140 -4.59 2.62 -8.12
N LEU A 141 -5.50 1.97 -7.37
CA LEU A 141 -5.15 1.09 -6.26
C LEU A 141 -4.33 -0.12 -6.73
N SER A 142 -4.76 -0.77 -7.81
CA SER A 142 -4.04 -1.93 -8.35
C SER A 142 -2.68 -1.54 -8.92
N SER A 143 -2.62 -0.42 -9.65
CA SER A 143 -1.37 0.09 -10.24
C SER A 143 -0.34 0.44 -9.18
N LEU A 144 -0.76 1.01 -8.03
CA LEU A 144 0.13 1.30 -6.90
C LEU A 144 0.91 0.05 -6.44
N PHE A 145 0.21 -1.07 -6.23
CA PHE A 145 0.86 -2.29 -5.75
C PHE A 145 1.62 -3.02 -6.86
N ILE A 146 1.08 -3.07 -8.08
CA ILE A 146 1.70 -3.76 -9.22
C ILE A 146 3.00 -3.08 -9.62
N VAL A 147 2.98 -1.76 -9.86
CA VAL A 147 4.15 -1.01 -10.33
C VAL A 147 5.28 -1.08 -9.30
N SER A 148 4.97 -0.88 -8.02
CA SER A 148 5.96 -0.97 -6.94
C SER A 148 6.57 -2.37 -6.82
N THR A 149 5.74 -3.42 -6.90
CA THR A 149 6.22 -4.81 -6.87
C THR A 149 7.14 -5.11 -8.05
N ILE A 150 6.76 -4.69 -9.27
CA ILE A 150 7.57 -4.87 -10.48
C ILE A 150 8.91 -4.14 -10.33
N PHE A 151 8.88 -2.88 -9.87
CA PHE A 151 10.07 -2.08 -9.64
C PHE A 151 11.03 -2.77 -8.65
N HIS A 152 10.57 -3.14 -7.46
CA HIS A 152 11.43 -3.76 -6.45
C HIS A 152 11.93 -5.14 -6.87
N THR A 153 11.12 -5.93 -7.58
CA THR A 153 11.54 -7.23 -8.11
C THR A 153 12.64 -7.11 -9.16
N ILE A 154 12.52 -6.14 -10.07
CA ILE A 154 13.52 -5.90 -11.12
C ILE A 154 14.80 -5.29 -10.54
N SER A 155 14.68 -4.34 -9.61
CA SER A 155 15.83 -3.77 -8.90
C SER A 155 16.59 -4.84 -8.11
N TRP A 156 15.88 -5.84 -7.56
CA TRP A 156 16.49 -6.97 -6.87
C TRP A 156 17.16 -7.98 -7.82
N LYS A 157 16.42 -8.52 -8.81
CA LYS A 157 16.86 -9.68 -9.60
C LYS A 157 17.64 -9.34 -10.87
N LYS A 158 17.49 -8.12 -11.40
CA LYS A 158 18.04 -7.72 -12.71
C LYS A 158 18.80 -6.39 -12.64
N ARG A 159 19.71 -6.26 -11.67
CA ARG A 159 20.56 -5.07 -11.46
C ARG A 159 21.39 -4.63 -12.68
N HIS A 160 21.59 -5.51 -13.67
CA HIS A 160 22.27 -5.17 -14.94
C HIS A 160 21.41 -4.31 -15.89
N LEU A 161 20.08 -4.29 -15.73
CA LEU A 161 19.14 -3.51 -16.55
C LEU A 161 18.89 -2.11 -15.97
N ARG A 162 19.96 -1.32 -15.79
CA ARG A 162 19.89 -0.01 -15.14
C ARG A 162 18.87 0.95 -15.79
N THR A 163 18.73 0.92 -17.12
CA THR A 163 17.78 1.77 -17.85
C THR A 163 16.32 1.40 -17.54
N VAL A 164 16.02 0.10 -17.45
CA VAL A 164 14.68 -0.40 -17.14
C VAL A 164 14.35 -0.12 -15.68
N GLU A 165 15.30 -0.36 -14.76
CA GLU A 165 15.14 -0.03 -13.34
C GLU A 165 14.85 1.46 -13.14
N HIS A 166 15.56 2.34 -13.85
CA HIS A 166 15.36 3.79 -13.78
C HIS A 166 13.97 4.20 -14.27
N CYS A 167 13.51 3.63 -15.38
CA CYS A 167 12.18 3.86 -15.93
C CYS A 167 11.08 3.40 -14.96
N LEU A 168 11.19 2.18 -14.41
CA LEU A 168 10.23 1.65 -13.44
C LEU A 168 10.21 2.45 -12.15
N HIS A 169 11.36 2.94 -11.72
CA HIS A 169 11.43 3.82 -10.57
C HIS A 169 10.71 5.16 -10.80
N MET A 170 10.73 5.71 -12.02
CA MET A 170 9.86 6.86 -12.36
C MET A 170 8.41 6.50 -12.22
N PHE A 171 8.00 5.37 -12.81
CA PHE A 171 6.60 4.94 -12.78
C PHE A 171 6.12 4.70 -11.36
N ASP A 172 6.95 4.11 -10.50
CA ASP A 172 6.66 3.90 -9.08
C ASP A 172 6.44 5.21 -8.31
N ARG A 173 7.10 6.30 -8.72
CA ARG A 173 6.85 7.64 -8.16
C ARG A 173 5.63 8.32 -8.78
N MET A 174 5.44 8.19 -10.09
CA MET A 174 4.30 8.77 -10.80
C MET A 174 2.98 8.15 -10.35
N VAL A 175 2.97 6.84 -10.08
CA VAL A 175 1.75 6.14 -9.65
C VAL A 175 1.24 6.65 -8.31
N ILE A 176 2.09 7.22 -7.45
CA ILE A 176 1.66 7.87 -6.20
C ILE A 176 0.79 9.09 -6.50
N TYR A 177 1.20 9.97 -7.42
CA TYR A 177 0.38 11.12 -7.84
C TYR A 177 -0.96 10.67 -8.43
N PHE A 178 -0.92 9.68 -9.31
CA PHE A 178 -2.13 9.14 -9.92
C PHE A 178 -3.06 8.51 -8.87
N PHE A 179 -2.50 7.74 -7.93
CA PHE A 179 -3.27 7.08 -6.88
C PHE A 179 -3.91 8.08 -5.90
N ILE A 180 -3.22 9.17 -5.54
CA ILE A 180 -3.83 10.25 -4.73
C ILE A 180 -5.02 10.86 -5.48
N ALA A 181 -4.91 11.12 -6.78
CA ALA A 181 -6.04 11.62 -7.56
C ALA A 181 -7.20 10.60 -7.61
N ALA A 182 -6.87 9.34 -7.84
CA ALA A 182 -7.82 8.24 -7.94
C ALA A 182 -8.53 7.95 -6.61
N SER A 183 -7.86 8.09 -5.46
CA SER A 183 -8.45 7.86 -4.13
C SER A 183 -9.50 8.89 -3.77
N TYR A 184 -9.36 10.12 -4.27
CA TYR A 184 -10.35 11.18 -4.09
C TYR A 184 -11.48 11.15 -5.12
N ALA A 185 -11.29 10.51 -6.28
CA ALA A 185 -12.28 10.53 -7.35
C ALA A 185 -13.68 10.03 -6.93
N PRO A 186 -13.85 8.91 -6.17
CA PRO A 186 -15.18 8.49 -5.71
C PRO A 186 -15.86 9.52 -4.80
N TRP A 187 -15.11 10.12 -3.87
CA TRP A 187 -15.62 11.16 -2.98
C TRP A 187 -16.07 12.38 -3.75
N LEU A 188 -15.24 12.82 -4.69
CA LEU A 188 -15.55 13.99 -5.48
C LEU A 188 -16.68 13.72 -6.46
N ASN A 189 -16.79 12.51 -7.00
CA ASN A 189 -17.77 12.16 -8.03
C ASN A 189 -19.16 11.83 -7.50
N LEU A 190 -19.23 11.08 -6.40
CA LEU A 190 -20.46 10.47 -5.89
C LEU A 190 -21.13 11.29 -4.80
N ARG A 191 -20.40 12.20 -4.14
CA ARG A 191 -21.00 13.11 -3.16
C ARG A 191 -21.49 14.39 -3.81
N GLU A 192 -22.56 14.92 -3.23
CA GLU A 192 -23.05 16.25 -3.55
C GLU A 192 -22.04 17.30 -3.08
N LEU A 193 -21.56 18.08 -4.04
CA LEU A 193 -20.60 19.16 -3.85
C LEU A 193 -21.29 20.47 -4.20
N GLY A 194 -21.02 21.52 -3.42
CA GLY A 194 -21.38 22.87 -3.82
C GLY A 194 -20.69 23.26 -5.15
N PRO A 195 -21.20 24.28 -5.87
CA PRO A 195 -20.70 24.65 -7.21
C PRO A 195 -19.18 24.86 -7.25
N TRP A 196 -18.64 25.58 -6.27
CA TRP A 196 -17.19 25.82 -6.15
C TRP A 196 -16.39 24.56 -5.83
N ALA A 197 -16.91 23.70 -4.96
CA ALA A 197 -16.26 22.48 -4.53
C ALA A 197 -16.20 21.42 -5.65
N SER A 198 -17.16 21.46 -6.60
CA SER A 198 -17.21 20.56 -7.76
C SER A 198 -15.99 20.70 -8.69
N HIS A 199 -15.38 21.88 -8.77
CA HIS A 199 -14.16 22.11 -9.55
C HIS A 199 -12.95 21.32 -9.03
N MET A 200 -12.98 20.86 -7.77
CA MET A 200 -11.91 20.02 -7.20
C MET A 200 -11.69 18.73 -7.99
N ARG A 201 -12.75 18.21 -8.65
CA ARG A 201 -12.67 17.05 -9.55
C ARG A 201 -11.61 17.25 -10.63
N TRP A 202 -11.48 18.45 -11.19
CA TRP A 202 -10.53 18.73 -12.27
C TRP A 202 -9.18 19.20 -11.72
N ILE A 203 -9.20 20.00 -10.66
CA ILE A 203 -7.98 20.55 -10.05
C ILE A 203 -7.05 19.42 -9.58
N ILE A 204 -7.60 18.36 -8.99
CA ILE A 204 -6.78 17.25 -8.52
C ILE A 204 -6.04 16.52 -9.65
N TRP A 205 -6.67 16.35 -10.82
CA TRP A 205 -6.02 15.75 -11.98
C TRP A 205 -4.97 16.66 -12.60
N ILE A 206 -5.18 17.98 -12.58
CA ILE A 206 -4.17 18.96 -12.97
C ILE A 206 -2.95 18.85 -12.03
N MET A 207 -3.18 18.80 -10.72
CA MET A 207 -2.12 18.60 -9.72
C MET A 207 -1.36 17.29 -9.96
N ALA A 208 -2.07 16.19 -10.21
CA ALA A 208 -1.48 14.89 -10.54
C ALA A 208 -0.59 14.97 -11.79
N SER A 209 -1.07 15.67 -12.82
CA SER A 209 -0.36 15.85 -14.09
C SER A 209 0.92 16.67 -13.90
N ILE A 210 0.84 17.77 -13.16
CA ILE A 210 2.00 18.61 -12.81
C ILE A 210 3.02 17.78 -12.02
N GLY A 211 2.58 17.01 -11.03
CA GLY A 211 3.45 16.12 -10.25
C GLY A 211 4.13 15.04 -11.10
N THR A 212 3.38 14.44 -12.03
CA THR A 212 3.90 13.45 -12.99
C THR A 212 4.96 14.06 -13.90
N VAL A 213 4.67 15.24 -14.48
CA VAL A 213 5.62 16.01 -15.31
C VAL A 213 6.87 16.37 -14.50
N TYR A 214 6.71 16.76 -13.24
CA TYR A 214 7.82 17.04 -12.35
C TYR A 214 8.72 15.81 -12.15
N VAL A 215 8.14 14.63 -11.88
CA VAL A 215 8.91 13.38 -11.76
C VAL A 215 9.64 13.06 -13.07
N PHE A 216 9.00 13.31 -14.21
CA PHE A 216 9.59 13.07 -15.52
C PHE A 216 10.86 13.92 -15.76
N PHE A 217 10.82 15.22 -15.47
CA PHE A 217 11.93 16.14 -15.76
C PHE A 217 13.00 16.20 -14.68
N PHE A 218 12.63 16.18 -13.40
CA PHE A 218 13.56 16.46 -12.29
C PHE A 218 14.09 15.23 -11.57
N HIS A 219 13.55 14.05 -11.85
CA HIS A 219 14.17 12.75 -11.57
C HIS A 219 14.99 12.65 -10.26
N GLU A 220 14.31 12.49 -9.12
CA GLU A 220 14.89 12.43 -7.76
C GLU A 220 15.70 13.66 -7.29
N ARG A 221 15.95 14.68 -8.13
CA ARG A 221 16.87 15.79 -7.80
C ARG A 221 16.44 16.59 -6.58
N TYR A 222 15.13 16.83 -6.39
CA TYR A 222 14.60 17.52 -5.21
C TYR A 222 13.54 16.70 -4.48
N LYS A 223 13.98 15.65 -3.77
CA LYS A 223 13.11 14.74 -2.99
C LYS A 223 12.20 15.45 -1.98
N LEU A 224 12.59 16.62 -1.46
CA LEU A 224 11.75 17.40 -0.55
C LEU A 224 10.59 18.09 -1.28
N VAL A 225 10.83 18.65 -2.47
CA VAL A 225 9.79 19.31 -3.28
C VAL A 225 8.72 18.30 -3.65
N GLU A 226 9.13 17.12 -4.10
CA GLU A 226 8.22 16.02 -4.39
C GLU A 226 7.37 15.60 -3.19
N LEU A 227 7.99 15.46 -2.01
CA LEU A 227 7.27 15.14 -0.78
C LEU A 227 6.24 16.23 -0.43
N VAL A 228 6.61 17.50 -0.56
CA VAL A 228 5.69 18.63 -0.34
C VAL A 228 4.54 18.59 -1.35
N CYS A 229 4.80 18.28 -2.62
CA CYS A 229 3.75 18.11 -3.62
C CYS A 229 2.78 16.99 -3.26
N TYR A 230 3.28 15.82 -2.80
CA TYR A 230 2.42 14.73 -2.32
C TYR A 230 1.54 15.17 -1.14
N VAL A 231 2.12 15.89 -0.18
CA VAL A 231 1.38 16.40 0.99
C VAL A 231 0.31 17.39 0.56
N ILE A 232 0.64 18.39 -0.27
CA ILE A 232 -0.34 19.37 -0.75
C ILE A 232 -1.48 18.67 -1.48
N MET A 233 -1.17 17.71 -2.35
CA MET A 233 -2.17 16.96 -3.10
C MET A 233 -3.00 16.02 -2.21
N GLY A 234 -2.43 15.53 -1.11
CA GLY A 234 -3.15 14.77 -0.09
C GLY A 234 -4.08 15.64 0.74
N PHE A 235 -3.67 16.83 1.17
CA PHE A 235 -4.46 17.65 2.09
C PHE A 235 -5.47 18.57 1.41
N PHE A 236 -5.14 19.14 0.25
CA PHE A 236 -5.97 20.18 -0.37
C PHE A 236 -7.38 19.68 -0.77
N PRO A 237 -7.55 18.52 -1.45
CA PRO A 237 -8.87 17.95 -1.71
C PRO A 237 -9.57 17.48 -0.42
N ALA A 238 -8.82 17.04 0.59
CA ALA A 238 -9.39 16.64 1.88
C ALA A 238 -10.13 17.80 2.56
N LEU A 239 -9.62 19.04 2.49
CA LEU A 239 -10.30 20.21 3.05
C LEU A 239 -11.69 20.42 2.44
N VAL A 240 -11.82 20.18 1.12
CA VAL A 240 -13.11 20.27 0.43
C VAL A 240 -14.05 19.17 0.92
N ILE A 241 -13.57 17.94 1.04
CA ILE A 241 -14.37 16.81 1.49
C ILE A 241 -14.81 16.97 2.96
N LEU A 242 -13.93 17.47 3.83
CA LEU A 242 -14.24 17.74 5.24
C LEU A 242 -15.30 18.85 5.41
N SER A 243 -15.49 19.71 4.41
CA SER A 243 -16.51 20.76 4.41
C SER A 243 -17.90 20.29 3.93
N MET A 244 -18.03 19.03 3.51
CA MET A 244 -19.29 18.49 3.00
C MET A 244 -20.38 18.39 4.09
N PRO A 245 -21.67 18.56 3.73
CA PRO A 245 -22.78 18.38 4.67
C PRO A 245 -22.89 16.95 5.19
N ASN A 246 -22.76 15.95 4.30
CA ASN A 246 -22.72 14.54 4.71
C ASN A 246 -21.31 14.21 5.22
N ARG A 247 -21.22 13.76 6.48
CA ARG A 247 -19.98 13.42 7.18
C ARG A 247 -19.67 11.92 7.28
N ASP A 248 -20.50 11.07 6.69
CA ASP A 248 -20.31 9.62 6.71
C ASP A 248 -18.97 9.26 6.07
N GLY A 249 -18.19 8.39 6.71
CA GLY A 249 -16.89 7.97 6.18
C GLY A 249 -15.75 8.98 6.32
N LEU A 250 -15.99 10.19 6.85
CA LEU A 250 -14.92 11.18 7.07
C LEU A 250 -13.92 10.74 8.14
N LEU A 251 -14.37 10.02 9.16
CA LEU A 251 -13.49 9.50 10.21
C LEU A 251 -12.46 8.52 9.63
N GLU A 252 -12.90 7.62 8.75
CA GLU A 252 -12.06 6.68 8.05
C GLU A 252 -11.14 7.38 7.05
N LEU A 253 -11.63 8.40 6.33
CA LEU A 253 -10.79 9.22 5.45
C LEU A 253 -9.65 9.89 6.24
N VAL A 254 -9.96 10.49 7.39
CA VAL A 254 -8.98 11.11 8.29
C VAL A 254 -8.02 10.05 8.87
N ALA A 255 -8.55 8.92 9.35
CA ALA A 255 -7.73 7.84 9.90
C ALA A 255 -6.73 7.30 8.85
N GLY A 256 -7.18 7.00 7.63
CA GLY A 256 -6.30 6.58 6.54
C GLY A 256 -5.29 7.67 6.16
N GLY A 257 -5.71 8.95 6.16
CA GLY A 257 -4.83 10.10 5.98
C GLY A 257 -3.72 10.19 7.04
N LEU A 258 -4.04 9.90 8.29
CA LEU A 258 -3.06 9.84 9.38
C LEU A 258 -2.06 8.69 9.17
N PHE A 259 -2.50 7.51 8.72
CA PHE A 259 -1.57 6.42 8.36
C PHE A 259 -0.61 6.83 7.24
N TYR A 260 -1.08 7.54 6.20
CA TYR A 260 -0.17 8.08 5.18
C TYR A 260 0.83 9.07 5.78
N CYS A 261 0.39 9.97 6.65
CA CYS A 261 1.26 10.95 7.30
C CYS A 261 2.33 10.29 8.18
N LEU A 262 1.95 9.29 8.98
CA LEU A 262 2.88 8.51 9.80
C LEU A 262 3.85 7.72 8.93
N GLY A 263 3.37 7.15 7.83
CA GLY A 263 4.19 6.46 6.84
C GLY A 263 5.30 7.33 6.26
N MET A 264 5.06 8.63 6.04
CA MET A 264 6.07 9.56 5.53
C MET A 264 7.30 9.68 6.44
N VAL A 265 7.14 9.48 7.75
CA VAL A 265 8.27 9.47 8.70
C VAL A 265 9.22 8.33 8.37
N PHE A 266 8.68 7.14 8.06
CA PHE A 266 9.47 5.98 7.66
C PHE A 266 10.07 6.13 6.27
N PHE A 267 9.30 6.66 5.31
CA PHE A 267 9.81 7.00 3.97
C PHE A 267 11.04 7.91 4.05
N LYS A 268 11.02 8.94 4.91
CA LYS A 268 12.17 9.84 5.08
C LYS A 268 13.31 9.23 5.89
N SER A 269 13.05 8.13 6.59
CA SER A 269 13.99 7.42 7.45
C SER A 269 14.75 6.29 6.74
N ASP A 270 14.62 6.17 5.42
CA ASP A 270 15.43 5.25 4.60
C ASP A 270 16.94 5.42 4.90
N GLY A 271 17.60 4.31 5.25
CA GLY A 271 19.00 4.26 5.67
C GLY A 271 19.31 4.79 7.08
N ARG A 272 18.29 5.22 7.84
CA ARG A 272 18.39 5.50 9.29
C ARG A 272 17.78 4.40 10.15
N ILE A 273 16.71 3.77 9.65
CA ILE A 273 15.98 2.68 10.32
C ILE A 273 16.04 1.45 9.40
N PRO A 274 16.38 0.26 9.90
CA PRO A 274 16.37 -0.96 9.07
C PRO A 274 14.94 -1.25 8.60
N PHE A 275 14.77 -1.61 7.33
CA PHE A 275 13.46 -1.89 6.72
C PHE A 275 12.47 -0.70 6.73
N ALA A 276 12.96 0.54 6.87
CA ALA A 276 12.11 1.73 6.91
C ALA A 276 11.14 1.80 5.71
N HIS A 277 11.64 1.50 4.51
CA HIS A 277 10.85 1.48 3.29
C HIS A 277 9.74 0.43 3.31
N ALA A 278 10.03 -0.78 3.78
CA ALA A 278 9.03 -1.84 3.93
C ALA A 278 7.99 -1.50 5.01
N ILE A 279 8.39 -0.80 6.07
CA ILE A 279 7.45 -0.28 7.06
C ILE A 279 6.56 0.80 6.43
N TRP A 280 7.13 1.72 5.65
CA TRP A 280 6.37 2.70 4.90
C TRP A 280 5.32 2.06 3.98
N HIS A 281 5.69 1.00 3.24
CA HIS A 281 4.77 0.20 2.45
C HIS A 281 3.57 -0.32 3.25
N LEU A 282 3.79 -0.81 4.47
CA LEU A 282 2.69 -1.25 5.34
C LEU A 282 1.77 -0.10 5.73
N PHE A 283 2.31 1.08 6.08
CA PHE A 283 1.49 2.27 6.37
C PHE A 283 0.66 2.70 5.15
N VAL A 284 1.25 2.66 3.95
CA VAL A 284 0.56 2.97 2.69
C VAL A 284 -0.57 1.97 2.43
N ALA A 285 -0.32 0.67 2.62
CA ALA A 285 -1.31 -0.37 2.43
C ALA A 285 -2.47 -0.28 3.44
N ILE A 286 -2.17 -0.02 4.72
CA ILE A 286 -3.20 0.19 5.75
C ILE A 286 -4.05 1.42 5.42
N GLY A 287 -3.41 2.55 5.08
CA GLY A 287 -4.11 3.76 4.66
C GLY A 287 -5.03 3.52 3.46
N ALA A 288 -4.53 2.80 2.45
CA ALA A 288 -5.29 2.45 1.25
C ALA A 288 -6.46 1.50 1.57
N GLY A 289 -6.26 0.54 2.47
CA GLY A 289 -7.32 -0.36 2.95
C GLY A 289 -8.43 0.39 3.69
N ILE A 290 -8.08 1.35 4.56
CA ILE A 290 -9.06 2.19 5.26
C ILE A 290 -9.83 3.07 4.26
N HIS A 291 -9.13 3.70 3.32
CA HIS A 291 -9.78 4.51 2.26
C HIS A 291 -10.69 3.66 1.37
N TYR A 292 -10.25 2.46 0.98
CA TYR A 292 -11.08 1.49 0.25
C TYR A 292 -12.34 1.15 1.04
N TYR A 293 -12.20 0.81 2.33
CA TYR A 293 -13.33 0.50 3.20
C TYR A 293 -14.32 1.66 3.27
N ALA A 294 -13.82 2.88 3.42
CA ALA A 294 -14.67 4.06 3.48
C ALA A 294 -15.46 4.27 2.17
N ILE A 295 -14.79 4.16 1.02
CA ILE A 295 -15.42 4.26 -0.31
C ILE A 295 -16.49 3.17 -0.46
N TRP A 296 -16.11 1.92 -0.23
CA TRP A 296 -17.02 0.79 -0.35
C TRP A 296 -18.23 0.91 0.58
N ARG A 297 -18.03 1.24 1.86
CA ARG A 297 -19.08 1.25 2.89
C ARG A 297 -20.04 2.44 2.78
N TYR A 298 -19.54 3.61 2.41
CA TYR A 298 -20.29 4.86 2.50
C TYR A 298 -20.64 5.46 1.13
N LEU A 299 -20.01 5.02 0.05
CA LEU A 299 -20.32 5.52 -1.30
C LEU A 299 -20.98 4.46 -2.19
N TYR A 300 -20.61 3.18 -2.05
CA TYR A 300 -21.17 2.10 -2.90
C TYR A 300 -22.18 1.21 -2.16
N ARG A 301 -22.07 1.09 -0.84
CA ARG A 301 -22.97 0.24 -0.07
C ARG A 301 -24.20 1.04 0.36
N PRO A 302 -25.41 0.65 -0.08
CA PRO A 302 -26.61 1.38 0.27
C PRO A 302 -26.96 1.19 1.76
N GLY A 303 -27.26 2.31 2.44
CA GLY A 303 -28.51 2.39 3.22
C GLY A 303 -29.74 2.59 2.32
N ALA A 304 -29.55 2.71 1.00
CA ALA A 304 -30.61 2.94 0.00
C ALA A 304 -31.34 1.67 -0.49
N LEU A 305 -30.96 0.47 -0.04
CA LEU A 305 -31.70 -0.77 -0.32
C LEU A 305 -32.98 -0.90 0.53
N GLU A 306 -33.06 -0.23 1.69
CA GLU A 306 -34.28 -0.17 2.51
C GLU A 306 -35.31 0.83 1.96
N ALA A 307 -34.89 1.80 1.13
CA ALA A 307 -35.78 2.77 0.51
C ALA A 307 -36.45 2.26 -0.79
N LYS A 308 -35.92 1.18 -1.39
CA LYS A 308 -36.44 0.60 -2.64
C LYS A 308 -37.41 -0.56 -2.40
N THR A 309 -37.46 -1.12 -1.19
CA THR A 309 -38.46 -2.09 -0.75
C THR A 309 -39.65 -1.46 -0.02
N SER A 310 -39.63 -0.14 0.20
CA SER A 310 -40.69 0.63 0.85
C SER A 310 -41.45 1.60 -0.09
N ARG A 311 -41.28 1.47 -1.41
CA ARG A 311 -42.09 2.15 -2.43
C ARG A 311 -42.79 1.15 -3.33
#